data_AF-A0A2G9TS74-F1
#
_entry.id   AF-A0A2G9TS74-F1
#
_cell.length_a   1.000
_cell.length_b   1.000
_cell.length_c   1.000
_cell.angle_alpha   90.00
_cell.angle_beta   90.00
_cell.angle_gamma   90.00
#
_symmetry.space_group_name_H-M   'P 1'
#
loop_
_entity.id
_entity.type
_entity.pdbx_description
1 polymer ?
#
loop_
_entity_poly.entity_id
_entity_poly.type
_entity_poly.pdbx_seq_one_letter_code
_entity_poly.pdbx_strand_id
1 'polypeptide(L)'
;MASEDSVVQGKENQQTEEAHKGAGDSVVGLPQELLIRHPLQSRWALWYLKADRNKEWEDCLKMVSLFDTVEDFWALYNHIQTASGLNWGSDYYLFKEFYNRNGSTD
;
A
#
# COMPACT_ATOMS: atom_id res chain seq x y z
N MET A 1 -11.01 22.66 36.67
CA MET A 1 -10.67 21.25 36.97
C MET A 1 -11.62 20.41 36.12
N ALA A 2 -11.07 19.83 35.04
CA ALA A 2 -11.62 18.87 34.08
C ALA A 2 -12.97 19.18 33.39
N SER A 3 -13.22 18.88 32.12
CA SER A 3 -12.44 18.53 30.93
C SER A 3 -13.43 18.64 29.78
N GLU A 4 -12.97 19.09 28.61
CA GLU A 4 -13.72 19.11 27.36
C GLU A 4 -13.71 17.70 26.76
N ASP A 5 -14.87 17.07 26.55
CA ASP A 5 -14.95 15.85 25.74
C ASP A 5 -15.52 16.17 24.36
N SER A 6 -14.60 16.52 23.48
CA SER A 6 -14.81 16.62 22.03
C SER A 6 -14.74 15.22 21.42
N VAL A 7 -15.90 14.58 21.23
CA VAL A 7 -16.00 13.32 20.46
C VAL A 7 -16.02 13.68 18.97
N VAL A 8 -14.84 13.63 18.34
CA VAL A 8 -14.70 13.68 16.87
C VAL A 8 -14.11 12.35 16.37
N GLN A 9 -15.00 11.58 15.73
CA GLN A 9 -14.81 10.74 14.55
C GLN A 9 -13.76 9.61 14.61
N GLY A 10 -14.26 8.39 14.88
CA GLY A 10 -13.71 7.18 14.29
C GLY A 10 -14.50 6.82 13.03
N LYS A 11 -14.01 7.21 11.85
CA LYS A 11 -14.46 6.58 10.59
C LYS A 11 -13.66 5.29 10.41
N GLU A 12 -14.22 4.19 10.87
CA GLU A 12 -13.76 2.84 10.55
C GLU A 12 -14.10 2.56 9.08
N ASN A 13 -13.14 2.77 8.18
CA ASN A 13 -13.25 2.31 6.81
C ASN A 13 -12.62 0.91 6.73
N GLN A 14 -13.48 -0.09 6.88
CA GLN A 14 -13.20 -1.49 6.61
C GLN A 14 -13.29 -1.66 5.09
N GLN A 15 -12.15 -1.68 4.40
CA GLN A 15 -12.10 -1.85 2.95
C GLN A 15 -11.78 -3.31 2.63
N THR A 16 -12.83 -3.98 2.18
CA THR A 16 -12.92 -5.25 1.48
C THR A 16 -11.76 -5.50 0.51
N GLU A 17 -11.15 -6.68 0.65
CA GLU A 17 -10.37 -7.32 -0.40
C GLU A 17 -11.31 -7.78 -1.52
N GLU A 18 -11.53 -6.92 -2.51
CA GLU A 18 -12.03 -7.35 -3.81
C GLU A 18 -10.87 -7.40 -4.79
N ALA A 19 -10.61 -8.60 -5.30
CA ALA A 19 -9.71 -8.86 -6.40
C ALA A 19 -10.13 -8.02 -7.61
N HIS A 20 -9.34 -6.99 -7.94
CA HIS A 20 -9.46 -6.28 -9.22
C HIS A 20 -8.95 -7.19 -10.34
N LYS A 21 -9.85 -8.05 -10.84
CA LYS A 21 -9.76 -8.65 -12.16
C LYS A 21 -9.67 -7.54 -13.21
N GLY A 22 -8.76 -7.72 -14.15
CA GLY A 22 -8.49 -6.79 -15.23
C GLY A 22 -9.77 -6.30 -15.93
N ALA A 23 -9.96 -4.99 -15.92
CA ALA A 23 -10.87 -4.29 -16.80
C ALA A 23 -10.03 -3.67 -17.93
N GLY A 24 -9.81 -4.45 -18.98
CA GLY A 24 -9.55 -3.89 -20.29
C GLY A 24 -10.89 -3.41 -20.83
N ASP A 25 -11.19 -2.13 -20.70
CA ASP A 25 -12.27 -1.51 -21.45
C ASP A 25 -11.94 -0.05 -21.83
N SER A 26 -11.85 0.14 -23.16
CA SER A 26 -11.99 1.37 -23.95
C SER A 26 -11.32 2.69 -23.50
N VAL A 27 -9.97 2.75 -23.60
CA VAL A 27 -9.23 4.02 -23.70
C VAL A 27 -9.08 4.40 -25.18
N VAL A 28 -10.16 4.88 -25.81
CA VAL A 28 -10.11 5.36 -27.20
C VAL A 28 -9.67 6.83 -27.19
N GLY A 29 -8.37 7.07 -27.42
CA GLY A 29 -7.84 8.40 -27.70
C GLY A 29 -6.76 8.95 -26.77
N LEU A 30 -6.28 8.19 -25.77
CA LEU A 30 -5.07 8.59 -25.05
C LEU A 30 -3.84 8.34 -25.93
N PRO A 31 -2.84 9.24 -25.90
CA PRO A 31 -1.53 8.98 -26.51
C PRO A 31 -1.04 7.61 -26.10
N GLN A 32 -0.59 6.81 -27.07
CA GLN A 32 -0.14 5.43 -26.86
C GLN A 32 0.97 5.33 -25.80
N GLU A 33 1.69 6.42 -25.56
CA GLU A 33 2.70 6.59 -24.51
C GLU A 33 2.14 6.42 -23.08
N LEU A 34 0.86 6.73 -22.85
CA LEU A 34 0.19 6.57 -21.55
C LEU A 34 -0.32 5.14 -21.29
N LEU A 35 -0.33 4.29 -22.33
CA LEU A 35 -0.71 2.88 -22.22
C LEU A 35 0.50 1.97 -22.00
N ILE A 36 1.72 2.50 -22.19
CA ILE A 36 2.96 1.77 -21.92
C ILE A 36 3.19 1.78 -20.43
N ARG A 37 3.14 0.59 -19.81
CA ARG A 37 3.61 0.41 -18.44
C ARG A 37 5.12 0.25 -18.41
N HIS A 38 5.79 0.94 -17.50
CA HIS A 38 7.22 0.87 -17.31
C HIS A 38 7.54 -0.14 -16.21
N PRO A 39 8.07 -1.33 -16.54
CA PRO A 39 8.40 -2.34 -15.55
C PRO A 39 9.59 -1.88 -14.69
N LEU A 40 9.48 -2.09 -13.38
CA LEU A 40 10.58 -1.92 -12.44
C LEU A 40 11.53 -3.11 -12.53
N GLN A 41 12.82 -2.88 -12.22
CA GLN A 41 13.82 -3.94 -12.18
C GLN A 41 13.51 -5.02 -11.13
N SER A 42 12.71 -4.70 -10.13
CA SER A 42 12.35 -5.59 -9.04
C SER A 42 10.93 -5.31 -8.62
N ARG A 43 10.28 -6.36 -8.08
CA ARG A 43 8.97 -6.26 -7.46
C ARG A 43 9.13 -5.78 -6.02
N TRP A 44 8.23 -4.91 -5.59
CA TRP A 44 8.32 -4.23 -4.29
C TRP A 44 7.03 -4.40 -3.52
N ALA A 45 7.16 -4.75 -2.24
CA ALA A 45 6.07 -4.85 -1.29
C ALA A 45 6.08 -3.61 -0.39
N LEU A 46 4.98 -2.85 -0.40
CA LEU A 46 4.74 -1.78 0.56
C LEU A 46 4.05 -2.37 1.80
N TRP A 47 4.60 -2.06 2.96
CA TRP A 47 4.08 -2.45 4.26
C TRP A 47 3.80 -1.22 5.10
N TYR A 48 2.76 -1.30 5.91
CA TYR A 48 2.35 -0.26 6.85
C TYR A 48 2.40 -0.82 8.26
N LEU A 49 3.16 -0.17 9.12
CA LEU A 49 3.19 -0.42 10.55
C LEU A 49 2.19 0.51 11.22
N LYS A 50 1.14 -0.05 11.80
CA LYS A 50 0.21 0.71 12.64
C LYS A 50 0.77 0.78 14.06
N ALA A 51 0.94 1.98 14.60
CA ALA A 51 1.20 2.17 16.03
C ALA A 51 -0.03 1.77 16.87
N ASP A 52 -0.12 0.49 17.23
CA ASP A 52 -1.13 -0.03 18.15
C ASP A 52 -0.41 -0.69 19.34
N ARG A 53 -0.47 -0.05 20.51
CA ARG A 53 0.22 -0.52 21.72
C ARG A 53 -0.46 -1.74 22.36
N ASN A 54 -1.65 -2.10 21.88
CA ASN A 54 -2.43 -3.22 22.41
C ASN A 54 -2.25 -4.51 21.59
N LYS A 55 -1.44 -4.47 20.54
CA LYS A 55 -1.20 -5.60 19.63
C LYS A 55 0.26 -6.01 19.64
N GLU A 56 0.50 -7.26 19.29
CA GLU A 56 1.85 -7.73 19.02
C GLU A 56 2.39 -7.09 17.74
N TRP A 57 3.72 -6.96 17.67
CA TRP A 57 4.38 -6.26 16.57
C TRP A 57 4.07 -6.88 15.19
N GLU A 58 3.91 -8.21 15.15
CA GLU A 58 3.58 -8.97 13.95
C GLU A 58 2.21 -8.57 13.39
N ASP A 59 1.23 -8.32 14.28
CA ASP A 59 -0.13 -7.90 13.92
C ASP A 59 -0.22 -6.42 13.53
N CYS A 60 0.76 -5.62 13.95
CA CYS A 60 0.86 -4.20 13.62
C CYS A 60 1.39 -3.98 12.20
N LEU A 61 2.15 -4.93 11.65
CA LEU A 61 2.77 -4.83 10.33
C LEU A 61 1.87 -5.46 9.26
N LYS A 62 1.33 -4.63 8.37
CA LYS A 62 0.39 -5.07 7.32
C LYS A 62 0.95 -4.82 5.93
N MET A 63 0.88 -5.82 5.07
CA MET A 63 1.18 -5.64 3.64
C MET A 63 0.05 -4.81 3.02
N VAL A 64 0.41 -3.70 2.38
CA VAL A 64 -0.53 -2.78 1.72
C VAL A 64 -0.71 -3.17 0.27
N SER A 65 0.39 -3.33 -0.46
CA SER A 65 0.35 -3.64 -1.88
C SER A 65 1.70 -4.17 -2.37
N LEU A 66 1.67 -4.85 -3.51
CA LEU A 66 2.81 -5.43 -4.19
C LEU A 66 2.78 -4.96 -5.65
N PHE A 67 3.84 -4.30 -6.10
CA PHE A 67 3.90 -3.68 -7.42
C PHE A 67 5.24 -3.94 -8.11
N ASP A 68 5.20 -4.03 -9.44
CA ASP A 68 6.35 -4.26 -10.30
C ASP A 68 6.40 -3.29 -11.50
N THR A 69 5.52 -2.28 -11.53
CA THR A 69 5.54 -1.19 -12.53
C THR A 69 5.58 0.18 -11.87
N VAL A 70 6.06 1.18 -12.61
CA VAL A 70 6.10 2.58 -12.16
C VAL A 70 4.69 3.15 -12.03
N GLU A 71 3.78 2.77 -12.92
CA GLU A 71 2.39 3.23 -12.94
C GLU A 71 1.63 2.73 -11.72
N ASP A 72 1.81 1.45 -11.35
CA ASP A 72 1.16 0.88 -10.16
C ASP A 72 1.71 1.53 -8.88
N PHE A 73 3.01 1.91 -8.84
CA PHE A 73 3.58 2.69 -7.74
C PHE A 73 2.93 4.08 -7.62
N TRP A 74 2.84 4.85 -8.71
CA TRP A 74 2.26 6.19 -8.66
C TRP A 74 0.76 6.18 -8.37
N ALA A 75 0.03 5.20 -8.93
CA ALA A 75 -1.36 4.97 -8.59
C ALA A 75 -1.49 4.74 -7.08
N LEU A 76 -0.68 3.84 -6.49
CA LEU A 76 -0.70 3.59 -5.05
C LEU A 76 -0.33 4.85 -4.24
N TYR A 77 0.75 5.53 -4.61
CA TYR A 77 1.26 6.71 -3.91
C TYR A 77 0.21 7.82 -3.79
N ASN A 78 -0.59 8.03 -4.84
CA ASN A 78 -1.65 9.05 -4.84
C ASN A 78 -2.88 8.68 -3.99
N HIS A 79 -3.06 7.41 -3.64
CA HIS A 79 -4.20 6.92 -2.85
C HIS A 79 -3.84 6.63 -1.39
N ILE A 80 -2.56 6.61 -1.02
CA ILE A 80 -2.11 6.44 0.36
C ILE A 80 -1.89 7.78 1.05
N GLN A 81 -1.88 7.76 2.38
CA GLN A 81 -1.60 8.94 3.18
C GLN A 81 -0.10 9.30 3.09
N THR A 82 0.21 10.59 2.98
CA THR A 82 1.60 11.05 3.01
C THR A 82 2.23 10.74 4.37
N ALA A 83 3.54 10.52 4.40
CA ALA A 83 4.29 10.21 5.63
C ALA A 83 4.06 11.24 6.75
N SER A 84 3.85 12.51 6.39
CA SER A 84 3.53 13.59 7.34
C SER A 84 2.14 13.49 7.98
N GLY A 85 1.20 12.82 7.33
CA GLY A 85 -0.17 12.66 7.81
C GLY A 85 -0.39 11.38 8.60
N LEU A 86 0.63 10.53 8.73
CA LEU A 86 0.52 9.28 9.47
C LEU A 86 0.27 9.53 10.96
N ASN A 87 -0.41 8.56 11.58
CA ASN A 87 -0.54 8.53 13.03
C ASN A 87 0.85 8.46 13.68
N TRP A 88 0.98 9.09 14.83
CA TRP A 88 2.25 9.10 15.56
C TRP A 88 2.73 7.66 15.85
N GLY A 89 3.96 7.36 15.44
CA GLY A 89 4.58 6.05 15.62
C GLY A 89 4.20 5.01 14.55
N SER A 90 3.39 5.38 13.55
CA SER A 90 3.18 4.54 12.37
C SER A 90 4.26 4.81 11.31
N ASP A 91 4.65 3.78 10.59
CA ASP A 91 5.69 3.83 9.57
C ASP A 91 5.26 3.12 8.28
N TYR A 92 5.88 3.50 7.16
CA TYR A 92 5.83 2.73 5.92
C TYR A 92 7.19 2.07 5.65
N TYR A 93 7.17 0.82 5.23
CA TYR A 93 8.34 0.08 4.78
C TYR A 93 8.17 -0.38 3.35
N LEU A 94 9.23 -0.27 2.56
CA LEU A 94 9.25 -0.80 1.20
C LEU A 94 10.32 -1.88 1.11
N PHE A 95 9.88 -3.13 0.95
CA PHE A 95 10.77 -4.27 0.82
C PHE A 95 10.83 -4.72 -0.63
N LYS A 96 12.05 -4.95 -1.11
CA LYS A 96 12.26 -5.63 -2.39
C LYS A 96 11.89 -7.10 -2.22
N GLU A 97 11.05 -7.62 -3.11
CA GLU A 97 10.73 -9.04 -3.14
C GLU A 97 11.98 -9.82 -3.58
N PHE A 98 12.46 -10.69 -2.69
CA PHE A 98 13.49 -11.66 -3.02
C PHE A 98 12.79 -12.91 -3.55
N TYR A 99 12.66 -13.03 -4.87
CA TYR A 99 12.55 -14.38 -5.44
C TYR A 99 13.87 -15.08 -5.16
N ASN A 100 13.81 -16.12 -4.32
CA ASN A 100 14.92 -17.05 -4.14
C ASN A 100 15.30 -17.56 -5.53
N ARG A 101 16.41 -17.07 -6.08
CA ARG A 101 16.81 -17.38 -7.46
C ARG A 101 17.28 -18.83 -7.61
N ASN A 102 17.27 -19.58 -6.51
CA ASN A 102 17.70 -20.95 -6.42
C ASN A 102 16.54 -21.74 -5.83
N GLY A 103 15.82 -22.49 -6.67
CA GLY A 103 14.97 -23.58 -6.23
C GLY A 103 15.82 -24.73 -5.67
N SER A 104 16.62 -24.48 -4.64
CA SER A 104 17.24 -25.52 -3.85
C SER A 104 16.30 -25.78 -2.68
N THR A 105 15.38 -26.71 -2.90
CA THR A 105 14.80 -27.49 -1.80
C THR A 105 15.97 -28.10 -1.03
N ASP A 106 16.16 -27.69 0.21
CA ASP A 106 16.83 -28.52 1.23
C ASP A 106 15.73 -29.25 2.00
#